data_AF-A0A7Y0GWD6-F1
#
_entry.id   AF-A0A7Y0GWD6-F1
#
_cell.length_a   1.000
_cell.length_b   1.000
_cell.length_c   1.000
_cell.angle_alpha   90.00
_cell.angle_beta   90.00
_cell.angle_gamma   90.00
#
_symmetry.space_group_name_H-M   'P 1'
#
loop_
_entity.id
_entity.type
_entity.pdbx_description
1 polymer ?
#
loop_
_entity_poly.entity_id
_entity_poly.type
_entity_poly.pdbx_seq_one_letter_code
_entity_poly.pdbx_strand_id
1 'polypeptide(L)'
;QAIDVQAQSDAITIQARDQVRVMSAHAHIDWAAAKSISLSMAGGANITIAGGNITVQCPGKITVHAGLKRFEGPVRLDYPLPVMPTSVCKACMLAALRRGSPFVAPSAA
;
A
#
# COMPACT_ATOMS: atom_id res chain seq x y z
N GLN A 1 -12.66 31.55 22.45
CA GLN A 1 -11.53 32.35 21.96
C GLN A 1 -10.49 31.39 21.40
N ALA A 2 -9.98 31.63 20.19
CA ALA A 2 -8.97 30.78 19.58
C ALA A 2 -7.59 31.15 20.13
N ILE A 3 -6.79 30.13 20.47
CA ILE A 3 -5.40 30.29 20.91
C ILE A 3 -4.55 29.73 19.78
N ASP A 4 -3.67 30.55 19.22
CA ASP A 4 -2.72 30.15 18.18
C ASP A 4 -1.29 30.34 18.69
N VAL A 5 -0.45 29.35 18.45
CA VAL A 5 0.96 29.34 18.87
C VAL A 5 1.78 28.89 17.67
N GLN A 6 2.55 29.81 17.12
CA GLN A 6 3.33 29.58 15.90
C GLN A 6 4.78 30.01 16.10
N ALA A 7 5.71 29.20 15.59
CA ALA A 7 7.09 29.62 15.33
C ALA A 7 7.29 29.66 13.81
N GLN A 8 7.46 30.87 13.26
CA GLN A 8 7.46 31.08 11.80
C GLN A 8 8.81 30.77 11.15
N SER A 9 9.90 30.94 11.90
CA SER A 9 11.27 30.79 11.40
C SER A 9 12.09 29.78 12.19
N ASP A 10 11.56 29.24 13.29
CA ASP A 10 12.28 28.36 14.19
C ASP A 10 11.35 27.30 14.83
N ALA A 11 11.88 26.48 15.73
CA ALA A 11 11.19 25.36 16.35
C ALA A 11 10.34 25.75 17.57
N ILE A 12 9.28 24.97 17.80
CA ILE A 12 8.54 24.93 19.07
C ILE A 12 9.00 23.69 19.85
N THR A 13 9.45 23.87 21.08
CA THR A 13 9.79 22.77 22.00
C THR A 13 8.87 22.79 23.22
N ILE A 14 8.07 21.73 23.39
CA ILE A 14 7.20 21.55 24.55
C ILE A 14 7.77 20.39 25.37
N GLN A 15 8.18 20.67 26.60
CA GLN A 15 8.75 19.68 27.53
C GLN A 15 8.09 19.81 28.90
N ALA A 16 7.90 18.68 29.58
CA ALA A 16 7.40 18.62 30.95
C ALA A 16 8.20 17.58 31.74
N ARG A 17 8.27 17.75 33.07
CA ARG A 17 8.91 16.76 33.95
C ARG A 17 8.07 15.48 34.08
N ASP A 18 6.74 15.64 34.14
CA ASP A 18 5.81 14.53 34.31
C ASP A 18 5.06 14.22 33.01
N GLN A 19 3.91 14.84 32.77
CA GLN A 19 3.03 14.49 31.66
C GLN A 19 2.62 15.71 30.81
N VAL A 20 2.70 15.54 29.49
CA VAL A 20 2.03 16.41 28.50
C VAL A 20 0.79 15.71 27.98
N ARG A 21 -0.36 16.39 27.98
CA ARG A 21 -1.63 15.84 27.51
C ARG A 21 -2.30 16.83 26.57
N VAL A 22 -2.52 16.41 25.33
CA VAL A 22 -3.21 17.18 24.30
C VAL A 22 -4.60 16.55 24.12
N MET A 23 -5.66 17.34 24.31
CA MET A 23 -7.04 16.87 24.23
C MET A 23 -7.90 17.89 23.50
N SER A 24 -8.83 17.40 22.68
CA SER A 24 -9.91 18.19 22.09
C SER A 24 -11.23 17.80 22.75
N ALA A 25 -12.03 18.78 23.16
CA ALA A 25 -13.30 18.53 23.86
C ALA A 25 -14.43 18.09 22.92
N HIS A 26 -14.40 18.54 21.66
CA HIS A 26 -15.53 18.39 20.73
C HIS A 26 -15.14 17.94 19.32
N ALA A 27 -13.84 17.95 18.97
CA ALA A 27 -13.38 17.71 17.61
C ALA A 27 -12.16 16.77 17.59
N HIS A 28 -11.43 16.77 16.49
CA HIS A 28 -10.22 15.97 16.28
C HIS A 28 -8.94 16.74 16.66
N ILE A 29 -7.83 16.01 16.70
CA ILE A 29 -6.47 16.56 16.84
C ILE A 29 -5.70 16.13 15.60
N ASP A 30 -5.27 17.10 14.79
CA ASP A 30 -4.50 16.84 13.58
C ASP A 30 -3.01 17.07 13.81
N TRP A 31 -2.21 16.10 13.37
CA TRP A 31 -0.75 16.18 13.39
C TRP A 31 -0.25 16.11 11.96
N ALA A 32 0.26 17.22 11.45
CA ALA A 32 0.82 17.31 10.11
C ALA A 32 2.28 17.76 10.19
N ALA A 33 3.14 17.09 9.43
CA ALA A 33 4.56 17.45 9.31
C ALA A 33 5.01 17.28 7.86
N ALA A 34 5.88 18.18 7.39
CA ALA A 34 6.40 18.15 6.03
C ALA A 34 7.45 17.03 5.82
N LYS A 35 8.16 16.62 6.87
CA LYS A 35 9.26 15.64 6.79
C LYS A 35 8.87 14.30 7.42
N SER A 36 8.61 14.31 8.73
CA SER A 36 8.26 13.11 9.47
C SER A 36 7.55 13.43 10.77
N ILE A 37 6.75 12.47 11.23
CA ILE A 37 6.22 12.42 12.60
C ILE A 37 6.85 11.21 13.27
N SER A 38 7.48 11.39 14.42
CA SER A 38 8.11 10.32 15.21
C SER A 38 7.58 10.33 16.63
N LEU A 39 7.08 9.19 17.10
CA LEU A 39 6.60 8.98 18.46
C LEU A 39 7.47 7.91 19.11
N SER A 40 8.43 8.34 19.91
CA SER A 40 9.43 7.48 20.51
C SER A 40 9.26 7.39 22.03
N MET A 41 9.37 6.18 22.56
CA MET A 41 9.35 5.92 24.00
C MET A 41 10.75 5.54 24.48
N ALA A 42 11.07 5.84 25.75
CA ALA A 42 12.35 5.46 26.35
C ALA A 42 12.63 3.94 26.27
N GLY A 43 11.58 3.11 26.25
CA GLY A 43 11.67 1.66 26.07
C GLY A 43 11.97 1.17 24.65
N GLY A 44 12.34 2.06 23.71
CA GLY A 44 12.75 1.69 22.35
C GLY A 44 11.60 1.42 21.37
N ALA A 45 10.34 1.55 21.80
CA ALA A 45 9.21 1.54 20.88
C ALA A 45 9.12 2.87 20.13
N ASN A 46 8.87 2.81 18.83
CA ASN A 46 8.80 3.97 17.95
C ASN A 46 7.71 3.78 16.88
N ILE A 47 6.98 4.85 16.60
CA ILE A 47 6.10 4.96 15.44
C ILE A 47 6.62 6.12 14.59
N THR A 48 6.99 5.85 13.34
CA THR A 48 7.47 6.87 12.40
C THR A 48 6.60 6.90 11.15
N ILE A 49 6.12 8.08 10.80
CA ILE A 49 5.40 8.37 9.57
C ILE A 49 6.33 9.24 8.70
N ALA A 50 6.83 8.67 7.60
CA ALA A 50 7.77 9.35 6.72
C ALA A 50 7.71 8.75 5.30
N GLY A 51 7.84 9.60 4.28
CA GLY A 51 7.95 9.15 2.88
C GLY A 51 6.76 8.30 2.40
N GLY A 52 5.55 8.56 2.90
CA GLY A 52 4.35 7.79 2.59
C GLY A 52 4.22 6.45 3.33
N ASN A 53 5.21 6.08 4.15
CA ASN A 53 5.22 4.83 4.92
C ASN A 53 4.90 5.08 6.39
N ILE A 54 4.25 4.09 7.02
CA ILE A 54 4.02 4.02 8.46
C ILE A 54 4.85 2.87 9.00
N THR A 55 5.83 3.17 9.84
CA THR A 55 6.74 2.20 10.43
C THR A 55 6.50 2.11 11.93
N VAL A 56 6.15 0.91 12.41
CA VAL A 56 5.97 0.62 13.84
C VAL A 56 7.06 -0.33 14.28
N GLN A 57 7.93 0.14 15.18
CA GLN A 57 9.06 -0.60 15.73
C GLN A 57 8.88 -0.78 17.23
N CYS A 58 9.13 -1.99 17.73
CA CYS A 58 9.12 -2.29 19.15
C CYS A 58 10.10 -3.45 19.41
N PRO A 59 10.91 -3.42 20.49
CA PRO A 59 11.76 -4.56 20.85
C PRO A 59 10.96 -5.79 21.30
N GLY A 60 9.69 -5.59 21.70
CA GLY A 60 8.78 -6.65 22.13
C GLY A 60 7.71 -6.99 21.09
N LYS A 61 6.59 -7.51 21.59
CA LYS A 61 5.46 -7.93 20.75
C LYS A 61 4.59 -6.74 20.36
N ILE A 62 4.35 -6.58 19.04
CA ILE A 62 3.32 -5.68 18.52
C ILE A 62 1.98 -6.43 18.57
N THR A 63 1.07 -5.98 19.44
CA THR A 63 -0.28 -6.55 19.55
C THR A 63 -1.27 -5.63 18.87
N VAL A 64 -1.86 -6.09 17.75
CA VAL A 64 -2.89 -5.35 17.03
C VAL A 64 -4.25 -5.96 17.34
N HIS A 65 -5.10 -5.22 18.04
CA HIS A 65 -6.50 -5.60 18.27
C HIS A 65 -7.36 -4.98 17.17
N ALA A 66 -7.78 -5.78 16.20
CA ALA A 66 -8.62 -5.32 15.08
C ALA A 66 -9.64 -6.40 14.72
N GLY A 67 -10.88 -6.01 14.45
CA GLY A 67 -11.94 -6.91 14.00
C GLY A 67 -11.70 -7.45 12.58
N LEU A 68 -10.95 -6.73 11.76
CA LEU A 68 -10.50 -7.14 10.43
C LEU A 68 -9.06 -6.67 10.23
N LYS A 69 -8.17 -7.57 9.81
CA LYS A 69 -6.81 -7.26 9.37
C LYS A 69 -6.67 -7.70 7.91
N ARG A 70 -6.95 -6.80 6.97
CA ARG A 70 -6.72 -7.06 5.55
C ARG A 70 -5.30 -6.65 5.18
N PHE A 71 -4.43 -7.65 5.08
CA PHE A 71 -3.13 -7.52 4.41
C PHE A 71 -3.31 -8.08 3.01
N GLU A 72 -3.74 -7.24 2.07
CA GLU A 72 -3.82 -7.64 0.67
C GLU A 72 -2.40 -7.68 0.11
N GLY A 73 -1.91 -8.90 -0.12
CA GLY A 73 -0.67 -9.14 -0.85
C GLY A 73 -0.83 -8.90 -2.35
N PRO A 74 0.25 -8.95 -3.13
CA PRO A 74 0.17 -8.84 -4.58
C PRO A 74 -0.75 -9.94 -5.14
N VAL A 75 -1.78 -9.56 -5.90
CA VAL A 75 -2.71 -10.50 -6.52
C VAL A 75 -2.07 -11.08 -7.79
N ARG A 76 -2.03 -12.41 -7.90
CA ARG A 76 -1.64 -13.07 -9.14
C ARG A 76 -2.86 -13.08 -10.06
N LEU A 77 -2.81 -12.32 -11.15
CA LEU A 77 -3.75 -12.47 -12.25
C LEU A 77 -3.31 -13.66 -13.10
N ASP A 78 -4.03 -14.77 -13.01
CA ASP A 78 -3.87 -15.86 -13.97
C ASP A 78 -4.34 -15.36 -15.33
N TYR A 79 -3.39 -15.05 -16.22
CA TYR A 79 -3.69 -14.78 -17.62
C TYR A 79 -4.09 -16.09 -18.28
N PRO A 80 -5.35 -16.29 -18.72
CA PRO A 80 -5.74 -17.50 -19.40
C PRO A 80 -4.98 -17.56 -20.73
N LEU A 81 -4.09 -18.55 -20.84
CA LEU A 81 -3.44 -18.87 -22.10
C LEU A 81 -4.54 -19.19 -23.14
N PRO A 82 -4.45 -18.65 -24.37
CA PRO A 82 -5.42 -18.93 -25.41
C PRO A 82 -5.47 -20.44 -25.65
N VAL A 83 -6.67 -21.01 -25.56
CA VAL A 83 -6.89 -22.45 -25.81
C VAL A 83 -6.51 -22.75 -27.26
N MET A 84 -5.52 -23.62 -27.43
CA MET A 84 -5.15 -24.11 -28.75
C MET A 84 -6.33 -24.95 -29.30
N PRO A 85 -6.77 -24.73 -30.55
CA PRO A 85 -7.93 -25.44 -31.10
C PRO A 85 -7.65 -26.95 -31.18
N THR A 86 -8.53 -27.75 -30.58
CA THR A 86 -8.42 -29.22 -30.49
C THR A 86 -8.87 -29.94 -31.76
N SER A 87 -9.60 -29.25 -32.65
CA SER A 87 -10.01 -29.77 -33.95
C SER A 87 -9.26 -29.03 -35.05
N VAL A 88 -8.28 -29.72 -35.64
CA VAL A 88 -7.62 -29.23 -36.85
C VAL A 88 -8.57 -29.48 -38.02
N CYS A 89 -9.05 -28.40 -38.64
CA CYS A 89 -9.76 -28.53 -39.90
C CYS A 89 -8.79 -29.06 -40.97
N LYS A 90 -9.00 -30.30 -41.43
CA LYS A 90 -8.17 -30.96 -42.46
C LYS A 90 -8.06 -30.11 -43.72
N ALA A 91 -9.14 -29.42 -44.11
CA ALA A 91 -9.15 -28.50 -45.24
C ALA A 91 -8.27 -27.27 -44.98
N CYS A 92 -8.30 -26.69 -43.77
CA CYS A 92 -7.45 -25.55 -43.41
C CYS A 92 -5.97 -25.92 -43.33
N MET A 93 -5.64 -27.14 -42.88
CA MET A 93 -4.26 -27.65 -42.89
C MET A 93 -3.74 -27.85 -44.32
N LEU A 94 -4.58 -28.37 -45.23
CA LEU A 94 -4.22 -28.53 -46.64
C LEU A 94 -4.04 -27.17 -47.34
N ALA A 95 -4.88 -26.19 -47.00
CA ALA A 95 -4.76 -24.82 -47.49
C ALA A 95 -3.49 -24.12 -46.95
N ALA A 96 -3.13 -24.34 -45.68
CA ALA A 96 -1.91 -23.83 -45.07
C ALA A 96 -0.65 -24.46 -45.70
N LEU A 97 -0.67 -25.77 -45.97
CA LEU A 97 0.40 -26.48 -46.70
C LEU A 97 0.62 -25.89 -48.10
N ARG A 98 -0.47 -25.62 -48.84
CA ARG A 98 -0.39 -24.98 -50.16
C ARG A 98 0.13 -23.55 -50.10
N ARG A 99 -0.13 -22.83 -49.00
CA ARG A 99 0.33 -21.45 -48.78
C ARG A 99 1.70 -21.37 -48.11
N GLY A 100 2.34 -22.50 -47.79
CA GLY A 100 3.66 -22.55 -47.14
C GLY A 100 3.67 -21.98 -45.71
N SER A 101 2.52 -21.82 -45.06
CA SER A 101 2.42 -21.23 -43.73
C SER A 101 2.54 -22.29 -42.63
N PRO A 102 3.41 -22.10 -41.62
CA PRO A 102 3.63 -23.09 -40.55
C PRO A 102 2.45 -23.21 -39.57
N PHE A 103 1.51 -22.26 -39.57
CA PHE A 103 0.35 -22.27 -38.67
C PHE A 103 -0.97 -22.13 -39.45
N VAL A 104 -2.00 -22.85 -39.00
CA VAL A 104 -3.37 -22.68 -39.50
C VAL A 104 -3.98 -21.47 -38.78
N ALA A 105 -4.12 -20.35 -39.50
CA ALA A 105 -4.87 -19.21 -38.97
C ALA A 105 -6.33 -19.64 -38.75
N PRO A 106 -6.96 -19.29 -37.61
CA PRO A 106 -8.40 -19.45 -37.49
C PRO A 106 -9.06 -18.68 -38.62
N SER A 107 -10.03 -19.32 -39.29
CA SER A 107 -10.88 -18.62 -40.23
C SER A 107 -11.55 -17.49 -39.46
N ALA A 108 -11.24 -16.24 -39.80
CA ALA A 108 -12.05 -15.12 -39.36
C ALA A 108 -13.50 -15.43 -39.75
N ALA A 109 -14.41 -15.31 -38.78
CA ALA A 109 -15.84 -15.20 -39.06
C ALA A 109 -16.11 -13.88 -39.78
#